data_AF-A0A9E4KAM0-F1
#
_entry.id   AF-A0A9E4KAM0-F1
#
_cell.length_a   1.000
_cell.length_b   1.000
_cell.length_c   1.000
_cell.angle_alpha   90.00
_cell.angle_beta   90.00
_cell.angle_gamma   90.00
#
_symmetry.space_group_name_H-M   'P 1'
#
loop_
_entity.id
_entity.type
_entity.pdbx_description
1 polymer ?
#
loop_
_entity_poly.entity_id
_entity_poly.type
_entity_poly.pdbx_seq_one_letter_code
_entity_poly.pdbx_strand_id
1 'polypeptide(L)'
;MAPGSGGLSRAVEHQETRLMAISHRDFLRSLQPMKRDYPIRVEEQGTRFVITRDGLHLEISLGQEQVVRMGSLTMPRTQVDFNFHSASPQQVADFFARFELSFRRGGG
;
A
#
# COMPACT_ATOMS: atom_id res chain seq x y z
N MET A 1 -34.61 -21.23 -2.58
CA MET A 1 -34.25 -20.29 -1.50
C MET A 1 -32.87 -20.66 -1.02
N ALA A 2 -31.91 -19.73 -1.10
CA ALA A 2 -30.58 -19.87 -0.50
C ALA A 2 -30.68 -19.82 1.04
N PRO A 3 -29.63 -20.24 1.75
CA PRO A 3 -28.65 -19.22 2.12
C PRO A 3 -27.26 -19.57 1.60
N GLY A 4 -26.62 -18.57 0.99
CA GLY A 4 -25.29 -18.68 0.44
C GLY A 4 -24.27 -19.00 1.53
N SER A 5 -23.37 -19.92 1.20
CA SER A 5 -22.13 -20.16 1.93
C SER A 5 -21.25 -18.92 1.86
N GLY A 6 -21.59 -17.90 2.65
CA GLY A 6 -20.71 -16.79 2.97
C GLY A 6 -19.64 -17.33 3.88
N GLY A 7 -18.59 -17.93 3.30
CA GLY A 7 -17.39 -18.29 4.03
C GLY A 7 -16.92 -17.05 4.78
N LEU A 8 -17.03 -17.10 6.11
CA LEU A 8 -16.41 -16.15 7.01
C LEU A 8 -14.93 -16.13 6.63
N SER A 9 -14.55 -15.16 5.81
CA SER A 9 -13.18 -14.97 5.40
C SER A 9 -12.44 -14.57 6.66
N ARG A 10 -11.77 -15.55 7.29
CA ARG A 10 -11.02 -15.34 8.52
C ARG A 10 -10.04 -14.20 8.26
N ALA A 11 -10.03 -13.20 9.13
CA ALA A 11 -9.02 -12.16 9.06
C ALA A 11 -7.65 -12.83 9.08
N VAL A 12 -6.83 -12.52 8.09
CA VAL A 12 -5.46 -13.00 7.97
C VAL A 12 -4.52 -11.86 8.27
N GLU A 13 -3.40 -12.22 8.90
CA GLU A 13 -2.22 -11.39 8.89
C GLU A 13 -1.49 -11.63 7.56
N HIS A 14 -1.15 -10.55 6.86
CA HIS A 14 -0.40 -10.61 5.61
C HIS A 14 0.68 -9.56 5.65
N GLN A 15 1.90 -9.93 5.31
CA GLN A 15 3.02 -9.01 5.22
C GLN A 15 3.61 -9.09 3.83
N GLU A 16 3.85 -7.93 3.23
CA GLU A 16 4.41 -7.86 1.89
C GLU A 16 5.37 -6.68 1.78
N THR A 17 6.54 -6.93 1.21
CA THR A 17 7.52 -5.87 0.94
C THR A 17 7.63 -5.68 -0.56
N ARG A 18 7.52 -4.43 -1.02
CA ARG A 18 7.71 -4.05 -2.43
C ARG A 18 8.81 -3.01 -2.55
N LEU A 19 9.66 -3.17 -3.56
CA LEU A 19 10.65 -2.17 -3.93
C LEU A 19 10.11 -1.33 -5.09
N MET A 20 10.00 -0.02 -4.87
CA MET A 20 9.45 0.92 -5.85
C MET A 20 10.53 1.89 -6.32
N ALA A 21 10.65 2.09 -7.63
CA ALA A 21 11.62 3.00 -8.24
C ALA A 21 11.14 4.46 -8.23
N ILE A 22 10.63 4.92 -7.09
CA ILE A 22 10.09 6.27 -6.88
C ILE A 22 10.59 6.82 -5.53
N SER A 23 10.56 8.15 -5.38
CA SER A 23 10.87 8.82 -4.12
C SER A 23 9.72 8.69 -3.10
N HIS A 24 10.00 8.97 -1.83
CA HIS A 24 8.96 9.11 -0.79
C HIS A 24 7.90 10.15 -1.18
N ARG A 25 8.33 11.26 -1.78
CA ARG A 25 7.44 12.33 -2.24
C ARG A 25 6.48 11.86 -3.33
N ASP A 26 6.99 11.13 -4.30
CA ASP A 26 6.18 10.62 -5.43
C ASP A 26 5.27 9.48 -4.98
N PHE A 27 5.72 8.68 -4.00
CA PHE A 27 4.86 7.71 -3.32
C PHE A 27 3.67 8.41 -2.66
N LEU A 28 3.92 9.43 -1.83
CA LEU A 28 2.86 10.19 -1.16
C LEU A 28 1.88 10.79 -2.17
N ARG A 29 2.39 11.35 -3.27
CA ARG A 29 1.59 11.90 -4.37
C ARG A 29 0.70 10.83 -5.00
N SER A 30 1.25 9.65 -5.30
CA SER A 30 0.51 8.52 -5.87
C SER A 30 -0.53 7.94 -4.90
N LEU A 31 -0.33 8.14 -3.60
CA LEU A 31 -1.27 7.73 -2.56
C LEU A 31 -2.45 8.71 -2.38
N GLN A 32 -2.33 9.97 -2.82
CA GLN A 32 -3.38 10.98 -2.64
C GLN A 32 -4.74 10.56 -3.22
N PRO A 33 -4.85 9.99 -4.43
CA PRO A 33 -6.13 9.51 -4.96
C PRO A 33 -6.77 8.42 -4.08
N MET A 34 -5.96 7.56 -3.46
CA MET A 34 -6.44 6.49 -2.57
C MET A 34 -7.05 7.05 -1.29
N LYS A 35 -6.65 8.23 -0.83
CA LYS A 35 -7.24 8.89 0.36
C LYS A 35 -8.74 9.17 0.21
N ARG A 36 -9.26 9.19 -1.02
CA ARG A 36 -10.70 9.35 -1.29
C ARG A 36 -11.49 8.09 -0.93
N ASP A 37 -10.89 6.92 -1.14
CA ASP A 37 -11.54 5.62 -0.92
C ASP A 37 -11.15 4.99 0.42
N TYR A 38 -9.99 5.34 0.94
CA TYR A 38 -9.44 4.82 2.19
C TYR A 38 -9.10 5.96 3.15
N PRO A 39 -9.50 5.87 4.43
CA PRO A 39 -9.09 6.81 5.45
C PRO A 39 -7.63 6.56 5.83
N ILE A 40 -6.70 7.15 5.07
CA ILE A 40 -5.26 7.00 5.29
C ILE A 40 -4.78 8.05 6.28
N ARG A 41 -4.31 7.61 7.44
CA ARG A 41 -3.58 8.44 8.39
C ARG A 41 -2.11 8.44 8.03
N VAL A 42 -1.50 9.62 7.98
CA VAL A 42 -0.08 9.79 7.70
C VAL A 42 0.62 10.07 9.02
N GLU A 43 1.63 9.28 9.35
CA GLU A 43 2.42 9.34 10.58
C GLU A 43 3.91 9.46 10.26
N GLU A 44 4.74 9.65 11.30
CA GLU A 44 6.21 9.73 11.19
C GLU A 44 6.70 10.64 10.07
N GLN A 45 6.14 11.85 9.97
CA GLN A 45 6.51 12.83 8.94
C GLN A 45 6.32 12.35 7.49
N GLY A 46 5.44 11.36 7.24
CA GLY A 46 5.16 10.86 5.90
C GLY A 46 5.87 9.57 5.52
N THR A 47 6.55 8.91 6.46
CA THR A 47 7.15 7.58 6.23
C THR A 47 6.26 6.44 6.70
N ARG A 48 5.23 6.69 7.50
CA ARG A 48 4.28 5.66 7.95
C ARG A 48 2.86 6.05 7.59
N PHE A 49 2.06 5.08 7.17
CA PHE A 49 0.67 5.27 6.79
C PHE A 49 -0.18 4.18 7.43
N VAL A 50 -1.28 4.56 8.07
CA VAL A 50 -2.19 3.63 8.73
C VAL A 50 -3.56 3.74 8.10
N ILE A 51 -4.13 2.60 7.71
CA ILE A 51 -5.45 2.48 7.10
C ILE A 51 -6.31 1.58 7.98
N THR A 52 -7.38 2.16 8.51
CA THR A 52 -8.37 1.43 9.34
C THR A 52 -9.76 1.59 8.75
N ARG A 53 -10.35 0.51 8.22
CA ARG A 53 -11.68 0.57 7.59
C ARG A 53 -12.38 -0.79 7.60
N ASP A 54 -13.63 -0.88 8.04
CA ASP A 54 -14.46 -2.10 7.90
C ASP A 54 -13.74 -3.40 8.36
N GLY A 55 -12.98 -3.32 9.45
CA GLY A 55 -12.17 -4.43 9.98
C GLY A 55 -10.79 -4.61 9.32
N LEU A 56 -10.49 -3.90 8.23
CA LEU A 56 -9.16 -3.78 7.66
C LEU A 56 -8.27 -2.94 8.58
N HIS A 57 -7.15 -3.49 9.03
CA HIS A 57 -6.05 -2.76 9.63
C HIS A 57 -4.78 -3.03 8.84
N LEU A 58 -4.35 -2.02 8.09
CA LEU A 58 -3.14 -2.04 7.28
C LEU A 58 -2.21 -0.90 7.71
N GLU A 59 -0.97 -1.25 8.00
CA GLU A 59 0.12 -0.32 8.18
C GLU A 59 1.07 -0.39 6.98
N ILE A 60 1.45 0.76 6.45
CA ILE A 60 2.39 0.88 5.35
C ILE A 60 3.57 1.70 5.85
N SER A 61 4.78 1.17 5.75
CA SER A 61 6.00 1.86 6.17
C SER A 61 6.93 2.02 4.98
N LEU A 62 7.52 3.20 4.85
CA LEU A 62 8.56 3.49 3.87
C LEU A 62 9.91 3.28 4.55
N GLY A 63 10.69 2.34 4.01
CA GLY A 63 12.10 2.22 4.34
C GLY A 63 12.88 3.45 3.88
N GLN A 64 14.16 3.52 4.25
CA GLN A 64 15.03 4.63 3.84
C GLN A 64 15.02 4.79 2.31
N GLU A 65 14.86 6.04 1.86
CA GLU A 65 15.01 6.36 0.44
C GLU A 65 16.46 6.10 0.03
N GLN A 66 16.64 5.16 -0.89
CA GLN A 66 17.93 4.84 -1.47
C GLN A 66 18.01 5.41 -2.87
N VAL A 67 19.22 5.76 -3.29
CA VAL A 67 19.47 6.20 -4.66
C VAL A 67 20.31 5.14 -5.34
N VAL A 68 19.74 4.49 -6.35
CA VAL A 68 20.44 3.47 -7.13
C VAL A 68 21.04 4.11 -8.36
N ARG A 69 22.35 3.93 -8.54
CA ARG A 69 23.07 4.34 -9.75
C ARG A 69 23.21 3.14 -10.69
N MET A 70 22.69 3.28 -11.91
CA MET A 70 22.88 2.31 -12.98
C MET A 70 23.53 3.03 -14.17
N GLY A 71 24.86 3.05 -14.19
CA GLY A 71 25.63 3.85 -15.15
C GLY A 71 25.48 5.35 -14.89
N SER A 72 25.05 6.10 -15.91
CA SER A 72 24.74 7.54 -15.79
C SER A 72 23.35 7.83 -15.21
N LEU A 73 22.49 6.81 -15.10
CA LEU A 73 21.14 6.97 -14.58
C LEU A 73 21.12 6.85 -13.06
N THR A 74 20.48 7.82 -12.42
CA THR A 74 20.27 7.85 -10.97
C THR A 74 18.77 7.80 -10.72
N MET A 75 18.30 6.75 -10.04
CA MET A 75 16.88 6.61 -9.71
C MET A 75 16.68 6.44 -8.21
N PRO A 76 15.66 7.11 -7.64
CA PRO A 76 15.25 6.83 -6.27
C PRO A 76 14.66 5.42 -6.20
N ARG A 77 14.88 4.77 -5.07
CA ARG A 77 14.34 3.46 -4.74
C ARG A 77 13.86 3.51 -3.30
N THR A 78 12.57 3.25 -3.14
CA THR A 78 11.91 3.21 -1.84
C THR A 78 11.45 1.79 -1.58
N GLN A 79 11.83 1.24 -0.43
CA GLN A 79 11.21 0.03 0.09
C GLN A 79 9.89 0.40 0.76
N VAL A 80 8.84 -0.35 0.44
CA VAL A 80 7.51 -0.17 1.01
C VAL A 80 7.08 -1.48 1.64
N ASP A 81 6.86 -1.45 2.94
CA ASP A 81 6.44 -2.58 3.74
C ASP A 81 4.96 -2.44 4.07
N PHE A 82 4.16 -3.42 3.67
CA PHE A 82 2.72 -3.52 3.91
C PHE A 82 2.47 -4.57 4.98
N ASN A 83 1.90 -4.17 6.11
CA ASN A 83 1.56 -5.03 7.23
C ASN A 83 0.06 -5.01 7.46
N PHE A 84 -0.62 -6.05 7.01
CA PHE A 84 -2.03 -6.28 7.28
C PHE A 84 -2.16 -7.05 8.59
N HIS A 85 -2.70 -6.41 9.63
CA HIS A 85 -2.93 -7.04 10.94
C HIS A 85 -4.29 -7.72 11.02
N SER A 86 -5.29 -7.18 10.31
CA SER A 86 -6.59 -7.81 10.19
C SER A 86 -7.15 -7.46 8.82
N ALA A 87 -7.22 -8.42 7.91
CA ALA A 87 -7.81 -8.22 6.59
C ALA A 87 -8.41 -9.52 6.07
N SER A 88 -9.55 -9.45 5.39
CA SER A 88 -9.99 -10.59 4.58
C SER A 88 -9.10 -10.70 3.33
N PRO A 89 -8.91 -11.89 2.75
CA PRO A 89 -8.15 -12.05 1.51
C PRO A 89 -8.70 -11.17 0.37
N GLN A 90 -10.01 -10.92 0.35
CA GLN A 90 -10.66 -10.02 -0.60
C GLN A 90 -10.25 -8.56 -0.37
N GLN A 91 -10.20 -8.10 0.90
CA GLN A 91 -9.73 -6.75 1.23
C GLN A 91 -8.27 -6.52 0.83
N VAL A 92 -7.40 -7.52 1.04
CA VAL A 92 -5.99 -7.46 0.61
C VAL A 92 -5.91 -7.33 -0.91
N ALA A 93 -6.64 -8.17 -1.66
CA ALA A 93 -6.67 -8.12 -3.12
C ALA A 93 -7.23 -6.79 -3.65
N ASP A 94 -8.34 -6.31 -3.09
CA ASP A 94 -8.98 -5.04 -3.48
C ASP A 94 -8.08 -3.83 -3.18
N PHE A 95 -7.35 -3.87 -2.05
CA PHE A 95 -6.36 -2.86 -1.72
C PHE A 95 -5.25 -2.84 -2.77
N PHE A 96 -4.62 -3.98 -3.06
CA PHE A 96 -3.52 -4.05 -4.03
C PHE A 96 -3.95 -3.68 -5.44
N ALA A 97 -5.16 -4.05 -5.87
CA ALA A 97 -5.69 -3.64 -7.17
C ALA A 97 -5.79 -2.11 -7.28
N ARG A 98 -6.28 -1.42 -6.23
CA ARG A 98 -6.37 0.05 -6.19
C ARG A 98 -5.01 0.72 -6.03
N PHE A 99 -4.13 0.10 -5.26
CA PHE A 99 -2.74 0.53 -5.12
C PHE A 99 -2.07 0.50 -6.51
N GLU A 100 -2.04 -0.64 -7.18
CA GLU A 100 -1.43 -0.76 -8.51
C GLU A 100 -2.03 0.20 -9.53
N LEU A 101 -3.34 0.44 -9.50
CA LEU A 101 -3.99 1.43 -10.37
C LEU A 101 -3.47 2.85 -10.12
N SER A 102 -3.26 3.21 -8.86
CA SER A 102 -2.78 4.54 -8.47
C SER A 102 -1.31 4.74 -8.83
N PHE A 103 -0.49 3.71 -8.66
CA PHE A 103 0.94 3.75 -8.93
C PHE A 103 1.32 3.50 -10.41
N ARG A 104 0.48 2.81 -11.20
CA ARG A 104 0.65 2.73 -12.67
C ARG A 104 0.45 4.06 -13.37
N ARG A 105 -0.40 4.95 -12.83
CA ARG A 105 -0.70 6.25 -13.45
C ARG A 105 0.40 7.31 -13.25
N GLY A 106 1.38 7.05 -12.39
CA GLY A 106 2.51 7.95 -12.12
C GLY A 106 3.74 7.74 -13.01
N GLY A 107 3.75 6.71 -13.86
CA GLY A 107 4.87 6.39 -14.77
C GLY A 107 4.55 6.76 -16.21
N GLY A 108 4.77 8.03 -16.57
CA GLY A 108 4.90 8.52 -17.94
C GLY A 108 6.27 9.14 -18.11
#